data_AF-A0A929QY92-F1
#
_entry.id   AF-A0A929QY92-F1
#
_cell.length_a   1.000
_cell.length_b   1.000
_cell.length_c   1.000
_cell.angle_alpha   90.00
_cell.angle_beta   90.00
_cell.angle_gamma   90.00
#
_symmetry.space_group_name_H-M   'P 1'
#
loop_
_entity.id
_entity.type
_entity.pdbx_description
1 polymer ?
#
loop_
_entity_poly.entity_id
_entity_poly.type
_entity_poly.pdbx_seq_one_letter_code
_entity_poly.pdbx_strand_id
1 'polypeptide(L)'
;MSESPQQRASLLAPMPGDVIAQADIPDPAFAGGAMGVGFGVVPEENTVVAPVSGRITMVADTGHAVGFETADGLQVLLHLGVDTVELKGAPFRLVVAKGDTVQAGDPVGTMDLAAVEAAGKSTVAITVITNSKKRVESLDVRTGRAQAGDPVADALLKAAAPAAPAQAEAAPASSGTSAAPSGTAPETAGAAVEADDGYEGLTGFALQAARIIDGIGGADNVASVIHCITRVR
;
A
#
# COMPACT_ATOMS: atom_id res chain seq x y z
N MET A 1 28.64 19.47 -21.28
CA MET A 1 28.16 18.28 -20.55
C MET A 1 26.66 18.27 -20.72
N SER A 2 26.07 17.18 -21.21
CA SER A 2 24.61 17.09 -21.36
C SER A 2 24.03 16.55 -20.07
N GLU A 3 23.42 17.42 -19.27
CA GLU A 3 22.56 16.99 -18.17
C GLU A 3 21.28 16.40 -18.79
N SER A 4 21.11 15.09 -18.69
CA SER A 4 19.84 14.44 -19.02
C SER A 4 18.74 15.06 -18.16
N PRO A 5 17.54 15.35 -18.71
CA PRO A 5 16.45 15.90 -17.90
C PRO A 5 16.07 14.90 -16.81
N GLN A 6 16.38 15.23 -15.56
CA GLN A 6 15.98 14.46 -14.40
C GLN A 6 14.46 14.54 -14.28
N GLN A 7 13.77 13.43 -14.48
CA GLN A 7 12.32 13.38 -14.37
C GLN A 7 11.95 13.40 -12.87
N ARG A 8 11.13 14.37 -12.46
CA ARG A 8 10.70 14.55 -11.07
C ARG A 8 9.20 14.36 -10.97
N ALA A 9 8.75 13.65 -9.95
CA ALA A 9 7.34 13.55 -9.59
C ALA A 9 7.14 14.17 -8.20
N SER A 10 6.31 15.20 -8.10
CA SER A 10 5.92 15.79 -6.82
C SER A 10 4.72 15.04 -6.27
N LEU A 11 4.72 14.75 -4.97
CA LEU A 11 3.62 14.14 -4.23
C LEU A 11 3.04 15.17 -3.27
N LEU A 12 1.73 15.30 -3.32
CA LEU A 12 0.98 16.22 -2.47
C LEU A 12 0.58 15.55 -1.15
N ALA A 13 0.32 16.34 -0.12
CA ALA A 13 -0.27 15.85 1.12
C ALA A 13 -1.70 15.33 0.83
N PRO A 14 -1.99 14.05 1.13
CA PRO A 14 -3.33 13.48 0.91
C PRO A 14 -4.37 13.98 1.91
N MET A 15 -3.94 14.59 3.03
CA MET A 15 -4.78 15.10 4.12
C MET A 15 -4.06 16.32 4.74
N PRO A 16 -4.78 17.28 5.33
CA PRO A 16 -4.15 18.37 6.07
C PRO A 16 -3.67 17.83 7.43
N GLY A 17 -2.49 18.29 7.89
CA GLY A 17 -1.92 17.91 9.17
C GLY A 17 -0.39 17.85 9.17
N ASP A 18 0.20 17.09 10.08
CA ASP A 18 1.66 17.02 10.25
C ASP A 18 2.29 15.88 9.45
N VAL A 19 3.15 16.22 8.49
CA VAL A 19 3.94 15.27 7.71
C VAL A 19 5.09 14.73 8.56
N ILE A 20 5.15 13.41 8.73
CA ILE A 20 6.17 12.69 9.49
C ILE A 20 7.07 11.87 8.57
N ALA A 21 8.32 11.65 8.98
CA ALA A 21 9.23 10.83 8.20
C ALA A 21 8.77 9.37 8.18
N GLN A 22 9.20 8.61 7.18
CA GLN A 22 8.82 7.20 7.05
C GLN A 22 9.16 6.39 8.32
N ALA A 23 10.29 6.67 8.96
CA ALA A 23 10.73 5.98 10.18
C ALA A 23 9.84 6.24 11.41
N ASP A 24 9.06 7.32 11.41
CA ASP A 24 8.18 7.72 12.53
C ASP A 24 6.76 7.14 12.38
N ILE A 25 6.47 6.44 11.27
CA ILE A 25 5.17 5.79 11.05
C ILE A 25 4.99 4.68 12.09
N PRO A 26 3.85 4.62 12.82
CA PRO A 26 3.59 3.63 13.87
C PRO A 26 3.20 2.24 13.31
N ASP A 27 3.85 1.80 12.23
CA ASP A 27 3.71 0.48 11.61
C ASP A 27 5.08 0.02 11.07
N PRO A 28 5.66 -1.09 11.57
CA PRO A 28 6.97 -1.57 11.13
C PRO A 28 7.03 -2.01 9.65
N ALA A 29 5.92 -2.42 9.05
CA ALA A 29 5.87 -2.84 7.65
C ALA A 29 6.06 -1.65 6.68
N PHE A 30 5.57 -0.47 7.06
CA PHE A 30 5.78 0.77 6.32
C PHE A 30 7.06 1.49 6.76
N ALA A 31 7.34 1.59 8.06
CA ALA A 31 8.51 2.29 8.59
C ALA A 31 9.85 1.67 8.15
N GLY A 32 9.92 0.35 8.05
CA GLY A 32 11.11 -0.36 7.54
C GLY A 32 11.30 -0.29 6.01
N GLY A 33 10.40 0.36 5.27
CA GLY A 33 10.51 0.51 3.81
C GLY A 33 10.39 -0.79 3.00
N ALA A 34 9.84 -1.84 3.60
CA ALA A 34 9.64 -3.13 2.94
C ALA A 34 8.69 -2.99 1.72
N MET A 35 7.59 -2.24 1.91
CA MET A 35 6.56 -1.98 0.91
C MET A 35 6.93 -0.92 -0.14
N GLY A 36 7.89 -0.03 0.16
CA GLY A 36 8.20 1.13 -0.68
C GLY A 36 8.92 2.24 0.09
N VAL A 37 9.22 3.36 -0.58
CA VAL A 37 9.66 4.60 0.09
C VAL A 37 8.50 5.60 0.10
N GLY A 38 8.38 6.41 1.14
CA GLY A 38 7.23 7.29 1.31
C GLY A 38 7.30 8.18 2.53
N PHE A 39 6.13 8.58 3.02
CA PHE A 39 5.96 9.44 4.20
C PHE A 39 4.62 9.13 4.90
N GLY A 40 4.51 9.54 6.16
CA GLY A 40 3.25 9.55 6.89
C GLY A 40 2.70 10.97 7.02
N VAL A 41 1.40 11.10 7.24
CA VAL A 41 0.73 12.33 7.66
C VAL A 41 -0.15 12.01 8.86
N VAL A 42 0.01 12.74 9.95
CA VAL A 42 -0.93 12.75 11.08
C VAL A 42 -2.04 13.73 10.71
N PRO A 43 -3.25 13.27 10.35
CA PRO A 43 -4.30 14.16 9.84
C PRO A 43 -4.96 14.98 10.95
N GLU A 44 -5.25 16.24 10.64
CA GLU A 44 -6.03 17.14 11.51
C GLU A 44 -7.52 17.21 11.11
N GLU A 45 -7.86 16.80 9.88
CA GLU A 45 -9.23 16.83 9.34
C GLU A 45 -9.60 15.54 8.62
N ASN A 46 -10.91 15.31 8.42
CA ASN A 46 -11.44 14.09 7.83
C ASN A 46 -11.27 14.00 6.30
N THR A 47 -10.78 15.04 5.62
CA THR A 47 -10.77 15.13 4.13
C THR A 47 -9.57 14.40 3.53
N VAL A 48 -9.82 13.58 2.50
CA VAL A 48 -8.78 12.86 1.74
C VAL A 48 -8.77 13.31 0.27
N VAL A 49 -7.61 13.75 -0.21
CA VAL A 49 -7.34 14.14 -1.60
C VAL A 49 -6.31 13.22 -2.27
N ALA A 50 -6.26 13.22 -3.60
CA ALA A 50 -5.30 12.45 -4.36
C ALA A 50 -3.88 13.04 -4.23
N PRO A 51 -2.87 12.26 -3.77
CA PRO A 51 -1.50 12.77 -3.63
C PRO A 51 -0.78 12.93 -4.98
N VAL A 52 -1.28 12.32 -6.05
CA VAL A 52 -0.70 12.38 -7.41
C VAL A 52 -1.79 12.35 -8.49
N SER A 53 -1.51 12.92 -9.66
CA SER A 53 -2.35 12.78 -10.85
C SER A 53 -2.12 11.41 -11.50
N GLY A 54 -3.19 10.67 -11.79
CA GLY A 54 -3.07 9.33 -12.36
C GLY A 54 -4.39 8.56 -12.46
N ARG A 55 -4.29 7.27 -12.80
CA ARG A 55 -5.41 6.33 -12.77
C ARG A 55 -5.44 5.58 -11.44
N ILE A 56 -6.62 5.34 -10.90
CA ILE A 56 -6.82 4.48 -9.74
C ILE A 56 -6.75 3.01 -10.19
N THR A 57 -5.71 2.30 -9.77
CA THR A 57 -5.46 0.89 -10.10
C THR A 57 -6.15 -0.06 -9.13
N MET A 58 -6.41 0.40 -7.91
CA MET A 58 -6.96 -0.38 -6.81
C MET A 58 -7.71 0.52 -5.84
N VAL A 59 -8.83 0.04 -5.34
CA VAL A 59 -9.48 0.52 -4.12
C VAL A 59 -9.70 -0.72 -3.26
N ALA A 60 -9.35 -0.68 -1.98
CA ALA A 60 -9.61 -1.80 -1.07
C ALA A 60 -11.13 -1.89 -0.77
N ASP A 61 -11.66 -3.11 -0.62
CA ASP A 61 -13.10 -3.33 -0.39
C ASP A 61 -13.60 -2.63 0.90
N THR A 62 -12.74 -2.46 1.90
CA THR A 62 -13.02 -1.72 3.13
C THR A 62 -12.60 -0.25 3.09
N GLY A 63 -12.26 0.31 1.92
CA GLY A 63 -11.97 1.74 1.73
C GLY A 63 -10.69 2.29 2.39
N HIS A 64 -9.97 1.47 3.16
CA HIS A 64 -8.76 1.88 3.89
C HIS A 64 -7.54 2.15 3.00
N ALA A 65 -7.55 1.75 1.73
CA ALA A 65 -6.40 1.94 0.84
C ALA A 65 -6.82 2.20 -0.61
N VAL A 66 -6.07 3.09 -1.28
CA VAL A 66 -6.25 3.49 -2.68
C VAL A 66 -4.90 3.45 -3.40
N GLY A 67 -4.84 2.73 -4.51
CA GLY A 67 -3.66 2.63 -5.37
C GLY A 67 -3.81 3.50 -6.61
N PHE A 68 -2.79 4.32 -6.89
CA PHE A 68 -2.68 5.23 -8.02
C PHE A 68 -1.52 4.82 -8.93
N GLU A 69 -1.68 5.01 -10.23
CA GLU A 69 -0.61 4.89 -11.23
C GLU A 69 -0.54 6.17 -12.06
N THR A 70 0.59 6.86 -12.01
CA THR A 70 0.82 8.09 -12.78
C THR A 70 1.09 7.79 -14.25
N ALA A 71 0.98 8.78 -15.12
CA ALA A 71 1.36 8.64 -16.54
C ALA A 71 2.84 8.22 -16.72
N ASP A 72 3.70 8.58 -15.77
CA ASP A 72 5.10 8.17 -15.72
C ASP A 72 5.30 6.74 -15.18
N GLY A 73 4.22 5.97 -14.95
CA GLY A 73 4.27 4.61 -14.43
C GLY A 73 4.80 4.53 -12.98
N LEU A 74 4.63 5.58 -12.19
CA LEU A 74 4.90 5.56 -10.76
C LEU A 74 3.68 4.97 -10.04
N GLN A 75 3.90 3.97 -9.18
CA GLN A 75 2.81 3.32 -8.44
C GLN A 75 2.83 3.83 -7.00
N VAL A 76 1.79 4.56 -6.62
CA VAL A 76 1.63 5.18 -5.30
C VAL A 76 0.47 4.51 -4.59
N LEU A 77 0.67 4.11 -3.34
CA LEU A 77 -0.36 3.56 -2.46
C LEU A 77 -0.60 4.56 -1.33
N LEU A 78 -1.84 5.00 -1.19
CA LEU A 78 -2.34 5.71 -0.01
C LEU A 78 -3.04 4.69 0.88
N HIS A 79 -2.59 4.58 2.13
CA HIS A 79 -3.19 3.75 3.17
C HIS A 79 -3.66 4.66 4.30
N LEU A 80 -4.90 4.53 4.74
CA LEU A 80 -5.57 5.44 5.66
C LEU A 80 -5.64 4.83 7.06
N GLY A 81 -4.80 5.33 7.95
CA GLY A 81 -4.59 4.78 9.29
C GLY A 81 -3.75 3.49 9.31
N VAL A 82 -3.55 2.92 10.51
CA VAL A 82 -2.86 1.63 10.72
C VAL A 82 -3.86 0.60 11.27
N ASP A 83 -3.81 -0.62 10.75
CA ASP A 83 -4.73 -1.74 11.05
C ASP A 83 -6.24 -1.42 10.95
N THR A 84 -6.59 -0.39 10.18
CA THR A 84 -7.98 0.09 9.98
C THR A 84 -8.83 -0.84 9.12
N VAL A 85 -8.24 -1.86 8.50
CA VAL A 85 -8.94 -2.93 7.76
C VAL A 85 -9.97 -3.66 8.66
N GLU A 86 -9.70 -3.76 9.96
CA GLU A 86 -10.59 -4.33 10.98
C GLU A 86 -11.94 -3.60 11.10
N LEU A 87 -11.98 -2.31 10.74
CA LEU A 87 -13.15 -1.45 10.86
C LEU A 87 -14.17 -1.67 9.73
N LYS A 88 -13.91 -2.62 8.83
CA LYS A 88 -14.84 -3.11 7.78
C LYS A 88 -15.45 -2.00 6.90
N GLY A 89 -14.71 -0.91 6.71
CA GLY A 89 -15.16 0.25 5.93
C GLY A 89 -16.06 1.24 6.64
N ALA A 90 -16.42 1.03 7.92
CA ALA A 90 -17.29 1.94 8.66
C ALA A 90 -16.81 3.42 8.72
N PRO A 91 -15.51 3.73 8.92
CA PRO A 91 -15.04 5.11 8.99
C PRO A 91 -14.68 5.71 7.62
N PHE A 92 -14.75 4.95 6.53
CA PHE A 92 -14.26 5.37 5.22
C PHE A 92 -15.40 5.67 4.25
N ARG A 93 -15.35 6.82 3.59
CA ARG A 93 -16.28 7.19 2.51
C ARG A 93 -15.49 7.65 1.30
N LEU A 94 -15.08 6.70 0.48
CA LEU A 94 -14.44 6.99 -0.80
C LEU A 94 -15.49 7.39 -1.85
N VAL A 95 -15.15 8.37 -2.68
CA VAL A 95 -16.00 8.84 -3.80
C VAL A 95 -15.46 8.39 -5.17
N VAL A 96 -14.44 7.53 -5.16
CA VAL A 96 -13.68 7.09 -6.33
C VAL A 96 -13.65 5.56 -6.44
N ALA A 97 -13.54 5.05 -7.66
CA ALA A 97 -13.53 3.63 -7.99
C ALA A 97 -12.28 3.23 -8.78
N LYS A 98 -12.01 1.91 -8.80
CA LYS A 98 -10.95 1.34 -9.66
C LYS A 98 -11.26 1.64 -11.13
N GLY A 99 -10.28 2.21 -11.82
CA GLY A 99 -10.38 2.61 -13.22
C GLY A 99 -10.56 4.11 -13.41
N ASP A 100 -10.98 4.87 -12.39
CA ASP A 100 -11.14 6.32 -12.48
C ASP A 100 -9.80 7.03 -12.69
N THR A 101 -9.86 8.23 -13.26
CA THR A 101 -8.70 9.12 -13.45
C THR A 101 -8.88 10.35 -12.58
N VAL A 102 -7.88 10.68 -11.78
CA VAL A 102 -7.86 11.81 -10.84
C VAL A 102 -6.65 12.70 -11.08
N GLN A 103 -6.78 13.97 -10.74
CA GLN A 103 -5.67 14.94 -10.68
C GLN A 103 -5.19 15.06 -9.23
N ALA A 104 -3.93 15.44 -9.05
CA ALA A 104 -3.37 15.69 -7.73
C ALA A 104 -4.16 16.84 -7.05
N GLY A 105 -4.65 16.59 -5.82
CA GLY A 105 -5.56 17.48 -5.10
C GLY A 105 -7.05 17.21 -5.30
N ASP A 106 -7.47 16.35 -6.23
CA ASP A 106 -8.88 15.97 -6.38
C ASP A 106 -9.38 15.20 -5.13
N PRO A 107 -10.65 15.39 -4.72
CA PRO A 107 -11.22 14.70 -3.56
C PRO A 107 -11.34 13.19 -3.83
N VAL A 108 -10.68 12.38 -2.99
CA VAL A 108 -10.71 10.91 -3.03
C VAL A 108 -11.76 10.35 -2.08
N GLY A 109 -12.02 11.04 -0.96
CA GLY A 109 -13.03 10.63 0.01
C GLY A 109 -12.87 11.31 1.36
N THR A 110 -13.42 10.68 2.40
CA THR A 110 -13.19 11.07 3.80
C THR A 110 -12.87 9.88 4.70
N MET A 111 -12.08 10.14 5.74
CA MET A 111 -11.81 9.24 6.87
C MET A 111 -12.36 9.88 8.14
N ASP A 112 -13.25 9.18 8.85
CA ASP A 112 -13.75 9.61 10.17
C ASP A 112 -12.68 9.34 11.24
N LEU A 113 -11.89 10.37 11.56
CA LEU A 113 -10.80 10.30 12.53
C LEU A 113 -11.31 9.86 13.92
N ALA A 114 -12.44 10.40 14.36
CA ALA A 114 -13.01 10.09 15.67
C ALA A 114 -13.45 8.62 15.77
N ALA A 115 -13.97 8.04 14.68
CA ALA A 115 -14.30 6.62 14.64
C ALA A 115 -13.06 5.70 14.65
N VAL A 116 -11.95 6.12 14.03
CA VAL A 116 -10.67 5.39 14.04
C VAL A 116 -10.02 5.44 15.42
N GLU A 117 -9.98 6.62 16.05
CA GLU A 117 -9.46 6.81 17.42
C GLU A 117 -10.30 6.08 18.47
N ALA A 118 -11.64 6.11 18.35
CA ALA A 118 -12.53 5.37 19.24
C ALA A 118 -12.35 3.84 19.17
N ALA A 119 -11.81 3.33 18.06
CA ALA A 119 -11.43 1.93 17.90
C ALA A 119 -9.99 1.62 18.38
N GLY A 120 -9.26 2.61 18.90
CA GLY A 120 -7.89 2.44 19.38
C GLY A 120 -6.85 2.25 18.27
N LYS A 121 -7.16 2.66 17.03
CA LYS A 121 -6.29 2.53 15.86
C LYS A 121 -5.59 3.86 15.55
N SER A 122 -4.45 3.80 14.86
CA SER A 122 -3.76 5.02 14.44
C SER A 122 -4.45 5.64 13.23
N THR A 123 -4.60 6.96 13.23
CA THR A 123 -5.15 7.77 12.13
C THR A 123 -4.11 8.13 11.06
N VAL A 124 -2.84 7.80 11.24
CA VAL A 124 -1.75 8.20 10.32
C VAL A 124 -2.03 7.71 8.90
N ALA A 125 -2.17 8.65 7.97
CA ALA A 125 -2.29 8.37 6.55
C ALA A 125 -0.89 8.18 5.94
N ILE A 126 -0.65 7.03 5.32
CA ILE A 126 0.65 6.59 4.83
C ILE A 126 0.63 6.65 3.29
N THR A 127 1.54 7.42 2.70
CA THR A 127 1.72 7.49 1.24
C THR A 127 3.05 6.86 0.87
N VAL A 128 3.03 5.72 0.16
CA VAL A 128 4.24 4.99 -0.25
C VAL A 128 4.28 4.70 -1.74
N ILE A 129 5.47 4.79 -2.32
CA ILE A 129 5.74 4.43 -3.71
C ILE A 129 6.15 2.95 -3.76
N THR A 130 5.24 2.08 -4.22
CA THR A 130 5.42 0.62 -4.16
C THR A 130 6.42 0.09 -5.19
N ASN A 131 6.60 0.79 -6.31
CA ASN A 131 7.59 0.46 -7.32
C ASN A 131 8.92 1.26 -7.19
N SER A 132 9.17 1.86 -6.02
CA SER A 132 10.32 2.74 -5.75
C SER A 132 11.67 2.16 -6.13
N LYS A 133 11.94 0.90 -5.76
CA LYS A 133 13.23 0.22 -6.07
C LYS A 133 13.59 0.29 -7.56
N LYS A 134 12.57 0.24 -8.45
CA LYS A 134 12.71 0.29 -9.91
C LYS A 134 12.66 1.72 -10.48
N ARG A 135 11.81 2.60 -9.92
CA ARG A 135 11.49 3.91 -10.52
C ARG A 135 12.05 5.12 -9.80
N VAL A 136 12.36 5.04 -8.51
CA VAL A 136 12.80 6.16 -7.68
C VAL A 136 14.31 6.03 -7.39
N GLU A 137 15.02 7.15 -7.50
CA GLU A 137 16.43 7.30 -7.15
C GLU A 137 16.58 7.85 -5.73
N SER A 138 15.90 8.96 -5.44
CA SER A 138 15.72 9.52 -4.09
C SER A 138 14.29 10.04 -3.90
N LEU A 139 13.88 10.18 -2.64
CA LEU A 139 12.64 10.84 -2.24
C LEU A 139 12.99 11.90 -1.20
N ASP A 140 12.82 13.18 -1.55
CA ASP A 140 13.03 14.30 -0.65
C ASP A 140 11.69 14.67 0.02
N VAL A 141 11.52 14.32 1.30
CA VAL A 141 10.29 14.58 2.08
C VAL A 141 10.45 15.83 2.92
N ARG A 142 9.46 16.72 2.87
CA ARG A 142 9.31 17.91 3.72
C ARG A 142 8.41 17.55 4.91
N THR A 143 9.00 17.37 6.08
CA THR A 143 8.26 17.10 7.33
C THR A 143 7.73 18.39 7.98
N GLY A 144 6.68 18.27 8.79
CA GLY A 144 5.98 19.37 9.44
C GLY A 144 4.59 19.62 8.84
N ARG A 145 3.93 20.69 9.31
CA ARG A 145 2.53 20.95 8.97
C ARG A 145 2.31 21.34 7.51
N ALA A 146 1.35 20.68 6.88
CA ALA A 146 0.94 20.89 5.48
C ALA A 146 -0.59 20.91 5.37
N GLN A 147 -1.13 21.57 4.33
CA GLN A 147 -2.53 21.49 3.94
C GLN A 147 -2.74 20.39 2.89
N ALA A 148 -3.96 19.88 2.76
CA ALA A 148 -4.32 18.96 1.70
C ALA A 148 -4.01 19.58 0.32
N GLY A 149 -3.23 18.88 -0.51
CA GLY A 149 -2.77 19.39 -1.80
C GLY A 149 -1.44 20.18 -1.78
N ASP A 150 -0.81 20.41 -0.63
CA ASP A 150 0.53 21.01 -0.58
C ASP A 150 1.62 20.01 -1.05
N PRO A 151 2.66 20.44 -1.78
CA PRO A 151 3.73 19.56 -2.28
C PRO A 151 4.73 19.19 -1.17
N VAL A 152 4.51 18.02 -0.56
CA VAL A 152 5.27 17.57 0.63
C VAL A 152 6.40 16.60 0.33
N ALA A 153 6.45 15.98 -0.86
CA ALA A 153 7.61 15.18 -1.25
C ALA A 153 7.94 15.31 -2.74
N ASP A 154 9.22 15.27 -3.08
CA ASP A 154 9.68 15.22 -4.48
C ASP A 154 10.48 13.94 -4.71
N ALA A 155 10.00 13.09 -5.63
CA ALA A 155 10.68 11.88 -6.06
C ALA A 155 11.54 12.17 -7.29
N LEU A 156 12.85 11.95 -7.19
CA LEU A 156 13.73 11.87 -8.35
C LEU A 156 13.52 10.50 -9.01
N LEU A 157 13.07 10.49 -10.26
CA LEU A 157 12.83 9.25 -10.99
C LEU A 157 14.08 8.82 -11.74
N LYS A 158 14.43 7.53 -11.60
CA LYS A 158 15.43 6.88 -12.44
C LYS A 158 14.94 6.94 -13.89
N ALA A 159 15.78 7.45 -14.78
CA ALA A 159 15.48 7.54 -16.21
C ALA A 159 15.09 6.15 -16.76
N ALA A 160 13.82 6.01 -17.14
CA ALA A 160 13.32 4.83 -17.83
C ALA A 160 13.09 5.16 -19.32
N ALA A 161 13.28 4.16 -20.18
CA ALA A 161 12.90 4.26 -21.58
C ALA A 161 11.42 4.68 -21.72
N PRO A 162 11.06 5.45 -22.77
CA PRO A 162 9.72 6.03 -22.88
C PRO A 162 8.63 4.96 -22.83
N ALA A 163 7.67 5.15 -21.94
CA ALA A 163 6.48 4.32 -21.88
C ALA A 163 5.69 4.48 -23.20
N ALA A 164 5.49 3.36 -23.90
CA ALA A 164 4.63 3.35 -25.08
C ALA A 164 3.18 3.74 -24.68
N PRO A 165 2.43 4.43 -25.56
CA PRO A 165 1.13 4.98 -25.20
C PRO A 165 0.15 3.88 -24.80
N ALA A 166 -0.55 4.11 -23.69
CA ALA A 166 -1.61 3.23 -23.21
C ALA A 166 -2.72 3.12 -24.26
N GLN A 167 -2.85 1.95 -24.88
CA GLN A 167 -4.00 1.63 -25.72
C GLN A 167 -5.17 1.24 -24.81
N ALA A 168 -6.28 1.97 -24.96
CA ALA A 168 -7.55 1.59 -24.36
C ALA A 168 -8.19 0.49 -25.22
N GLU A 169 -8.64 -0.60 -24.60
CA GLU A 169 -9.57 -1.51 -25.25
C GLU A 169 -10.62 -2.04 -24.27
N ALA A 170 -11.77 -2.44 -24.80
CA ALA A 170 -13.04 -2.55 -24.08
C ALA A 170 -13.31 -3.94 -23.50
N ALA A 171 -14.37 -4.04 -22.70
CA ALA A 171 -14.93 -5.31 -22.25
C ALA A 171 -15.38 -6.20 -23.44
N PRO A 172 -15.41 -7.52 -23.24
CA PRO A 172 -16.72 -8.15 -23.15
C PRO A 172 -16.84 -9.22 -22.04
N ALA A 173 -18.08 -9.63 -21.77
CA ALA A 173 -18.40 -10.70 -20.82
C ALA A 173 -18.41 -12.09 -21.49
N SER A 174 -18.07 -13.16 -20.75
CA SER A 174 -18.91 -14.37 -20.58
C SER A 174 -18.21 -15.52 -19.83
N SER A 175 -19.06 -16.40 -19.30
CA SER A 175 -18.85 -17.67 -18.58
C SER A 175 -17.74 -18.64 -19.05
N GLY A 176 -17.15 -19.41 -18.12
CA GLY A 176 -16.55 -20.72 -18.45
C GLY A 176 -15.61 -21.37 -17.42
N THR A 177 -16.14 -22.29 -16.60
CA THR A 177 -15.57 -23.58 -16.15
C THR A 177 -14.04 -23.81 -15.99
N SER A 178 -13.65 -24.19 -14.76
CA SER A 178 -12.67 -25.25 -14.35
C SER A 178 -11.41 -25.53 -15.19
N ALA A 179 -10.22 -25.37 -14.57
CA ALA A 179 -9.30 -26.48 -14.21
C ALA A 179 -8.00 -25.95 -13.57
N ALA A 180 -7.37 -26.75 -12.69
CA ALA A 180 -5.97 -26.57 -12.29
C ALA A 180 -5.02 -27.14 -13.37
N PRO A 181 -3.73 -26.73 -13.43
CA PRO A 181 -2.72 -27.52 -12.71
C PRO A 181 -1.52 -26.73 -12.14
N SER A 182 -0.61 -27.46 -11.50
CA SER A 182 0.58 -27.03 -10.75
C SER A 182 1.68 -26.31 -11.55
N GLY A 183 2.53 -25.56 -10.84
CA GLY A 183 3.80 -24.99 -11.37
C GLY A 183 4.69 -24.31 -10.32
N THR A 184 5.49 -25.12 -9.60
CA THR A 184 6.78 -24.81 -8.93
C THR A 184 7.22 -23.36 -8.62
N ALA A 185 7.58 -23.13 -7.34
CA ALA A 185 8.48 -22.06 -6.90
C ALA A 185 9.70 -22.65 -6.14
N PRO A 186 10.88 -21.99 -6.12
CA PRO A 186 12.14 -22.60 -5.67
C PRO A 186 12.52 -22.37 -4.19
N GLU A 187 13.52 -23.13 -3.75
CA GLU A 187 14.26 -23.07 -2.47
C GLU A 187 15.04 -21.73 -2.32
N THR A 188 15.58 -21.26 -1.19
CA THR A 188 15.81 -21.73 0.21
C THR A 188 15.48 -20.55 1.16
N ALA A 189 15.61 -20.52 2.49
CA ALA A 189 16.11 -21.40 3.57
C ALA A 189 15.28 -21.08 4.85
N GLY A 190 15.56 -21.48 6.10
CA GLY A 190 16.62 -22.29 6.72
C GLY A 190 16.66 -22.04 8.23
N ALA A 191 16.20 -23.00 9.04
CA ALA A 191 16.46 -23.12 10.48
C ALA A 191 16.01 -24.52 10.93
N ALA A 192 16.95 -25.34 11.40
CA ALA A 192 16.66 -26.68 11.89
C ALA A 192 16.33 -26.61 13.39
N VAL A 193 15.15 -27.11 13.75
CA VAL A 193 14.80 -27.55 15.11
C VAL A 193 14.02 -28.86 14.93
N GLU A 194 14.17 -29.76 15.89
CA GLU A 194 13.85 -31.19 15.76
C GLU A 194 12.39 -31.48 15.36
N ALA A 195 12.17 -32.65 14.74
CA ALA A 195 10.85 -33.10 14.32
C ALA A 195 10.04 -33.64 15.52
N ASP A 196 8.82 -33.15 15.65
CA ASP A 196 7.74 -33.75 16.44
C ASP A 196 6.54 -33.96 15.48
N ASP A 197 5.85 -35.10 15.61
CA ASP A 197 5.06 -35.78 14.56
C ASP A 197 3.74 -35.10 14.10
N GLY A 198 3.61 -33.77 14.22
CA GLY A 198 2.37 -33.04 13.97
C GLY A 198 2.11 -32.53 12.53
N TYR A 199 3.07 -32.60 11.61
CA TYR A 199 3.08 -31.77 10.38
C TYR A 199 3.20 -32.52 9.05
N GLU A 200 2.83 -33.80 8.99
CA GLU A 200 2.91 -34.58 7.75
C GLU A 200 2.13 -33.93 6.58
N GLY A 201 2.80 -33.83 5.42
CA GLY A 201 2.22 -33.28 4.19
C GLY A 201 2.26 -31.75 4.04
N LEU A 202 2.64 -30.99 5.07
CA LEU A 202 2.79 -29.53 4.99
C LEU A 202 4.14 -29.13 4.40
N THR A 203 4.14 -28.19 3.46
CA THR A 203 5.36 -27.68 2.79
C THR A 203 5.32 -26.17 2.60
N GLY A 204 6.49 -25.55 2.38
CA GLY A 204 6.62 -24.11 2.12
C GLY A 204 5.97 -23.25 3.20
N PHE A 205 5.21 -22.22 2.78
CA PHE A 205 4.53 -21.30 3.70
C PHE A 205 3.50 -21.98 4.62
N ALA A 206 2.92 -23.12 4.23
CA ALA A 206 1.97 -23.84 5.08
C ALA A 206 2.68 -24.46 6.29
N LEU A 207 3.87 -25.03 6.10
CA LEU A 207 4.71 -25.54 7.18
C LEU A 207 5.25 -24.40 8.06
N GLN A 208 5.62 -23.27 7.47
CA GLN A 208 6.09 -22.10 8.22
C GLN A 208 4.96 -21.50 9.08
N ALA A 209 3.74 -21.37 8.56
CA ALA A 209 2.59 -20.89 9.31
C ALA A 209 2.24 -21.82 10.49
N ALA A 210 2.24 -23.14 10.26
CA ALA A 210 2.00 -24.11 11.31
C ALA A 210 3.02 -23.99 12.46
N ARG A 211 4.31 -23.87 12.14
CA ARG A 211 5.38 -23.65 13.13
C ARG A 211 5.26 -22.33 13.89
N ILE A 212 4.77 -21.27 13.26
CA ILE A 212 4.52 -19.98 13.93
C ILE A 212 3.38 -20.13 14.95
N ILE A 213 2.29 -20.81 14.56
CA ILE A 213 1.11 -21.05 15.43
C ILE A 213 1.49 -21.92 16.63
N ASP A 214 2.33 -22.93 16.44
CA ASP A 214 2.83 -23.79 17.52
C ASP A 214 3.82 -23.06 18.43
N GLY A 215 4.73 -22.26 17.87
CA GLY A 215 5.69 -21.45 18.61
C GLY A 215 5.07 -20.37 19.52
N ILE A 216 3.81 -20.00 19.30
CA ILE A 216 3.01 -19.14 20.18
C ILE A 216 2.07 -19.93 21.12
N GLY A 217 2.23 -21.25 21.21
CA GLY A 217 1.51 -22.14 22.13
C GLY A 217 0.17 -22.66 21.60
N GLY A 218 -0.03 -22.66 20.28
CA GLY A 218 -1.22 -23.19 19.62
C GLY A 218 -2.20 -22.13 19.12
N ALA A 219 -3.16 -22.57 18.28
CA ALA A 219 -4.13 -21.69 17.63
C ALA A 219 -5.04 -20.95 18.62
N ASP A 220 -5.31 -21.52 19.79
CA ASP A 220 -6.16 -20.92 20.82
C ASP A 220 -5.53 -19.67 21.47
N ASN A 221 -4.22 -19.48 21.36
CA ASN A 221 -3.52 -18.27 21.80
C ASN A 221 -3.60 -17.13 20.75
N VAL A 222 -4.28 -17.35 19.61
CA VAL A 222 -4.38 -16.39 18.51
C VAL A 222 -5.76 -15.72 18.52
N ALA A 223 -5.85 -14.53 19.12
CA ALA A 223 -7.10 -13.77 19.18
C ALA A 223 -7.67 -13.43 17.78
N SER A 224 -6.79 -13.15 16.82
CA SER A 224 -7.14 -12.95 15.40
C SER A 224 -5.91 -13.04 14.50
N VAL A 225 -6.04 -13.66 13.32
CA VAL A 225 -5.06 -13.52 12.23
C VAL A 225 -5.66 -12.64 11.15
N ILE A 226 -5.00 -11.52 10.84
CA ILE A 226 -5.34 -10.65 9.73
C ILE A 226 -4.07 -10.44 8.92
N HIS A 227 -4.15 -10.66 7.61
CA HIS A 227 -3.06 -10.34 6.70
C HIS A 227 -3.57 -9.45 5.57
N CYS A 228 -2.96 -8.28 5.40
CA CYS A 228 -3.33 -7.36 4.32
C CYS A 228 -2.52 -7.72 3.06
N ILE A 229 -2.89 -8.82 2.39
CA ILE A 229 -2.26 -9.23 1.12
C ILE A 229 -3.10 -8.81 -0.08
N THR A 230 -2.60 -7.82 -0.81
CA THR A 230 -3.08 -7.43 -2.14
C THR A 230 -2.29 -8.12 -3.27
N ARG A 231 -1.89 -9.38 -3.02
CA ARG A 231 -1.27 -10.36 -3.95
C ARG A 231 -1.37 -11.74 -3.30
N VAL A 232 -2.00 -12.78 -3.84
CA VAL A 232 -1.87 -13.29 -5.21
C VAL A 232 -3.15 -14.06 -5.61
N ARG A 233 -3.94 -13.49 -6.53
CA ARG A 233 -4.41 -14.16 -7.76
C ARG A 233 -4.46 -13.11 -8.86
#